data_AF-A0A9W4RYI7-F1
#
_entry.id   AF-A0A9W4RYI7-F1
#
_cell.length_a   1.000
_cell.length_b   1.000
_cell.length_c   1.000
_cell.angle_alpha   90.00
_cell.angle_beta   90.00
_cell.angle_gamma   90.00
#
_symmetry.space_group_name_H-M   'P 1'
#
loop_
_entity.id
_entity.type
_entity.pdbx_description
1 polymer ?
#
loop_
_entity_poly.entity_id
_entity_poly.type
_entity_poly.pdbx_seq_one_letter_code
_entity_poly.pdbx_strand_id
1 'polypeptide(L)'
;MNTYRAVSNATSRLGFVRSSKASSSPPCKLLPTITTLALLVTDTAAVAIGDDRATRDQKEIELLTRQGVGNLPPWDEWTCYDPGSGGGHSALRRAAAVFNDRWGNPRLEMEKLRCYVSACDGHYFAVCNESGVTKTEVSDARNHAVNADPGNCLGCRYLHFRESYIRYFFGVGEPNFDANNHPMERRDC
;
A
#
# COMPACT_ATOMS: atom_id res chain seq x y z
N MET A 1 54.54 -57.31 14.12
CA MET A 1 55.30 -56.51 15.12
C MET A 1 54.69 -55.11 15.17
N ASN A 2 54.43 -54.63 16.39
CA ASN A 2 53.74 -53.39 16.78
C ASN A 2 54.32 -52.09 16.21
N THR A 3 53.49 -51.07 15.96
CA THR A 3 53.25 -49.97 16.93
C THR A 3 52.20 -48.95 16.42
N TYR A 4 51.30 -48.60 17.32
CA TYR A 4 50.33 -47.50 17.22
C TYR A 4 51.01 -46.13 17.41
N ARG A 5 50.53 -45.09 16.72
CA ARG A 5 50.36 -43.73 17.28
C ARG A 5 49.28 -42.98 16.51
N ALA A 6 48.25 -42.55 17.24
CA ALA A 6 47.25 -41.58 16.81
C ALA A 6 47.69 -40.17 17.24
N VAL A 7 47.43 -39.16 16.39
CA VAL A 7 47.26 -37.76 16.80
C VAL A 7 46.23 -37.11 15.88
N SER A 8 45.18 -36.54 16.48
CA SER A 8 44.10 -35.76 15.86
C SER A 8 44.58 -34.38 15.40
N ASN A 9 43.97 -33.78 14.36
CA ASN A 9 43.31 -32.47 14.49
C ASN A 9 42.64 -31.94 13.20
N ALA A 10 41.41 -31.46 13.44
CA ALA A 10 40.80 -30.21 12.95
C ALA A 10 40.61 -29.96 11.44
N THR A 11 39.37 -30.19 11.01
CA THR A 11 38.48 -29.28 10.26
C THR A 11 39.05 -27.93 9.80
N SER A 12 38.94 -27.64 8.50
CA SER A 12 38.49 -26.33 7.99
C SER A 12 38.05 -26.43 6.53
N ARG A 13 36.73 -26.55 6.33
CA ARG A 13 36.05 -26.17 5.09
C ARG A 13 35.97 -24.65 5.09
N LEU A 14 36.71 -23.98 4.21
CA LEU A 14 36.49 -22.57 3.92
C LEU A 14 35.19 -22.45 3.11
N GLY A 15 34.13 -22.11 3.83
CA GLY A 15 32.84 -21.75 3.28
C GLY A 15 32.95 -20.47 2.47
N PHE A 16 32.50 -20.55 1.22
CA PHE A 16 32.20 -19.39 0.38
C PHE A 16 30.96 -18.71 0.98
N VAL A 17 31.17 -17.73 1.86
CA VAL A 17 30.08 -16.88 2.36
C VAL A 17 29.64 -15.99 1.20
N ARG A 18 28.57 -16.41 0.50
CA ARG A 18 27.79 -15.48 -0.32
C ARG A 18 27.24 -14.42 0.63
N SER A 19 27.79 -13.22 0.53
CA SER A 19 27.20 -12.02 1.10
C SER A 19 25.79 -11.87 0.52
N SER A 20 24.79 -12.29 1.29
CA SER A 20 23.40 -11.96 1.01
C SER A 20 23.30 -10.45 1.16
N LYS A 21 23.23 -9.74 0.03
CA LYS A 21 22.72 -8.37 -0.02
C LYS A 21 21.40 -8.39 0.73
N ALA A 22 21.38 -7.83 1.94
CA ALA A 22 20.14 -7.54 2.62
C ALA A 22 19.39 -6.58 1.69
N SER A 23 18.37 -7.09 1.01
CA SER A 23 17.37 -6.26 0.36
C SER A 23 16.68 -5.51 1.49
N SER A 24 17.22 -4.35 1.86
CA SER A 24 16.59 -3.47 2.81
C SER A 24 15.28 -3.03 2.18
N SER A 25 14.18 -3.72 2.51
CA SER A 25 12.85 -3.29 2.13
C SER A 25 12.68 -1.82 2.50
N PRO A 26 12.06 -1.01 1.63
CA PRO A 26 11.89 0.41 1.91
C PRO A 26 11.18 0.61 3.25
N PRO A 27 11.60 1.62 4.04
CA PRO A 27 11.00 1.90 5.33
C PRO A 27 9.50 2.14 5.17
N CYS A 28 8.75 1.90 6.26
CA CYS A 28 7.32 2.17 6.27
C CYS A 28 7.06 3.63 5.90
N LYS A 29 6.22 3.87 4.88
CA LYS A 29 5.78 5.20 4.45
C LYS A 29 4.67 5.68 5.38
N LEU A 30 5.07 6.10 6.59
CA LEU A 30 4.15 6.71 7.54
C LEU A 30 3.71 8.09 7.04
N LEU A 31 2.48 8.48 7.40
CA LEU A 31 2.02 9.86 7.25
C LEU A 31 3.01 10.83 7.93
N PRO A 32 3.38 11.96 7.31
CA PRO A 32 4.28 12.93 7.94
C PRO A 32 3.65 13.53 9.20
N THR A 33 4.37 13.50 10.32
CA THR A 33 4.02 14.24 11.54
C THR A 33 4.40 15.70 11.33
N ILE A 34 3.43 16.60 11.15
CA ILE A 34 3.73 18.01 10.85
C ILE A 34 4.10 18.74 12.14
N THR A 35 5.33 19.25 12.20
CA THR A 35 5.72 20.30 13.16
C THR A 35 5.44 21.64 12.48
N THR A 36 4.46 22.40 12.97
CA THR A 36 4.01 23.65 12.34
C THR A 36 5.11 24.71 12.41
N LEU A 37 5.72 25.06 11.28
CA LEU A 37 6.57 26.24 11.15
C LEU A 37 5.81 27.33 10.39
N ALA A 38 5.49 28.43 11.07
CA ALA A 38 4.81 29.58 10.46
C ALA A 38 5.80 30.34 9.55
N LEU A 39 5.46 30.48 8.27
CA LEU A 39 6.21 31.30 7.32
C LEU A 39 5.29 32.36 6.70
N LEU A 40 5.68 33.62 6.89
CA LEU A 40 5.09 34.82 6.31
C LEU A 40 5.33 34.84 4.79
N VAL A 41 4.26 34.98 4.00
CA VAL A 41 4.34 35.07 2.53
C VAL A 41 4.20 36.54 2.11
N THR A 42 5.08 36.97 1.20
CA THR A 42 4.94 38.24 0.45
C THR A 42 4.57 37.92 -0.99
N ASP A 43 3.77 38.82 -1.57
CA ASP A 43 2.85 38.58 -2.68
C ASP A 43 3.44 38.69 -4.09
N THR A 44 2.61 38.27 -5.06
CA THR A 44 2.58 38.56 -6.51
C THR A 44 3.44 37.77 -7.51
N ALA A 45 2.76 37.08 -8.46
CA ALA A 45 2.63 37.50 -9.87
C ALA A 45 1.74 36.53 -10.69
N ALA A 46 1.19 37.05 -11.79
CA ALA A 46 0.16 36.46 -12.66
C ALA A 46 0.68 35.47 -13.73
N VAL A 47 -0.24 34.71 -14.38
CA VAL A 47 -0.50 34.69 -15.86
C VAL A 47 -1.12 33.36 -16.37
N ALA A 48 -1.93 33.54 -17.42
CA ALA A 48 -2.38 32.64 -18.50
C ALA A 48 -3.59 31.71 -18.27
N ILE A 49 -4.56 31.90 -19.17
CA ILE A 49 -5.74 31.07 -19.42
C ILE A 49 -5.45 30.30 -20.72
N GLY A 50 -5.04 29.04 -20.57
CA GLY A 50 -4.95 28.06 -21.65
C GLY A 50 -5.73 26.82 -21.21
N ASP A 51 -6.69 26.40 -22.03
CA ASP A 51 -7.63 25.31 -21.74
C ASP A 51 -6.94 23.95 -21.93
N ASP A 52 -6.27 23.48 -20.88
CA ASP A 52 -5.81 22.10 -20.78
C ASP A 52 -6.31 21.53 -19.45
N ARG A 53 -6.98 20.38 -19.49
CA ARG A 53 -7.51 19.70 -18.28
C ARG A 53 -6.44 19.55 -17.19
N ALA A 54 -5.19 19.34 -17.60
CA ALA A 54 -4.01 19.25 -16.73
C ALA A 54 -3.73 20.54 -15.94
N THR A 55 -3.91 21.74 -16.52
CA THR A 55 -3.70 23.01 -15.81
C THR A 55 -4.85 23.34 -14.85
N ARG A 56 -6.06 22.79 -15.08
CA ARG A 56 -7.18 22.88 -14.13
C ARG A 56 -6.91 22.03 -12.89
N ASP A 57 -6.46 20.80 -13.08
CA ASP A 57 -6.11 19.89 -11.98
C ASP A 57 -4.95 20.45 -11.14
N GLN A 58 -3.94 21.07 -11.79
CA GLN A 58 -2.81 21.69 -11.09
C GLN A 58 -3.17 22.98 -10.35
N LYS A 59 -4.05 23.82 -10.92
CA LYS A 59 -4.56 25.02 -10.23
C LYS A 59 -5.46 24.67 -9.06
N GLU A 60 -6.24 23.59 -9.12
CA GLU A 60 -7.07 23.14 -8.01
C GLU A 60 -6.22 22.55 -6.87
N ILE A 61 -5.16 21.80 -7.18
CA ILE A 61 -4.15 21.37 -6.20
C ILE A 61 -3.47 22.58 -5.54
N GLU A 62 -3.12 23.62 -6.30
CA GLU A 62 -2.50 24.84 -5.75
C GLU A 62 -3.48 25.64 -4.87
N LEU A 63 -4.75 25.74 -5.26
CA LEU A 63 -5.82 26.37 -4.47
C LEU A 63 -6.10 25.61 -3.16
N LEU A 64 -6.10 24.28 -3.20
CA LEU A 64 -6.28 23.44 -2.00
C LEU A 64 -5.07 23.49 -1.07
N THR A 65 -3.86 23.67 -1.63
CA THR A 65 -2.62 23.89 -0.87
C THR A 65 -2.62 25.28 -0.19
N ARG A 66 -3.16 26.31 -0.86
CA ARG A 66 -3.33 27.67 -0.29
C ARG A 66 -4.41 27.76 0.79
N GLN A 67 -5.41 26.88 0.78
CA GLN A 67 -6.50 26.86 1.76
C GLN A 67 -6.19 26.04 3.03
N GLY A 68 -4.97 25.53 3.21
CA GLY A 68 -4.58 24.85 4.44
C GLY A 68 -5.31 23.53 4.67
N VAL A 69 -5.88 22.91 3.63
CA VAL A 69 -6.43 21.56 3.69
C VAL A 69 -5.29 20.54 3.50
N GLY A 70 -4.22 20.69 4.27
CA GLY A 70 -3.02 19.83 4.23
C GLY A 70 -3.22 18.44 4.84
N ASN A 71 -4.45 17.93 4.85
CA ASN A 71 -4.86 16.76 5.64
C ASN A 71 -5.60 15.68 4.82
N LEU A 72 -5.60 15.76 3.49
CA LEU A 72 -6.11 14.66 2.67
C LEU A 72 -4.94 13.70 2.36
N PRO A 73 -5.09 12.39 2.60
CA PRO A 73 -4.06 11.43 2.20
C PRO A 73 -3.77 11.57 0.71
N PRO A 74 -2.49 11.47 0.29
CA PRO A 74 -2.13 11.60 -1.11
C PRO A 74 -2.92 10.59 -1.95
N TRP A 75 -3.50 11.09 -3.03
CA TRP A 75 -4.17 10.25 -4.02
C TRP A 75 -3.12 9.42 -4.73
N ASP A 76 -3.53 8.22 -5.15
CA ASP A 76 -2.65 7.29 -5.84
C ASP A 76 -1.38 6.89 -5.08
N GLU A 77 -1.45 6.98 -3.74
CA GLU A 77 -0.40 6.54 -2.84
C GLU A 77 -0.96 5.73 -1.67
N TRP A 78 -0.14 4.82 -1.15
CA TRP A 78 -0.47 4.09 0.06
C TRP A 78 -0.31 4.99 1.29
N THR A 79 -1.41 5.16 2.02
CA THR A 79 -1.41 5.71 3.37
C THR A 79 -1.30 4.57 4.35
N CYS A 80 -0.18 4.47 5.06
CA CYS A 80 0.09 3.35 5.94
C CYS A 80 0.10 3.73 7.41
N TYR A 81 -0.26 2.73 8.21
CA TYR A 81 -0.35 2.77 9.66
C TYR A 81 0.61 1.71 10.21
N ASP A 82 1.16 2.02 11.37
CA ASP A 82 2.03 1.17 12.19
C ASP A 82 3.33 0.69 11.49
N PRO A 83 4.50 1.16 11.95
CA PRO A 83 5.77 0.63 11.47
C PRO A 83 5.88 -0.86 11.82
N GLY A 84 6.37 -1.68 10.89
CA GLY A 84 6.57 -3.10 11.15
C GLY A 84 7.20 -3.85 9.98
N SER A 85 6.87 -5.14 9.85
CA SER A 85 7.34 -6.02 8.78
C SER A 85 6.18 -6.58 7.97
N GLY A 86 5.51 -5.72 7.21
CA GLY A 86 4.39 -6.11 6.33
C GLY A 86 4.77 -6.85 5.05
N GLY A 87 6.06 -7.18 4.86
CA GLY A 87 6.55 -7.92 3.69
C GLY A 87 6.69 -7.07 2.42
N GLY A 88 6.32 -5.79 2.48
CA GLY A 88 6.53 -4.80 1.43
C GLY A 88 5.80 -5.08 0.13
N HIS A 89 6.27 -4.46 -0.95
CA HIS A 89 5.68 -4.59 -2.29
C HIS A 89 5.54 -6.05 -2.75
N SER A 90 6.49 -6.92 -2.38
CA SER A 90 6.44 -8.33 -2.76
C SER A 90 5.25 -9.07 -2.14
N ALA A 91 4.92 -8.77 -0.89
CA ALA A 91 3.79 -9.35 -0.19
C ALA A 91 2.47 -8.80 -0.75
N LEU A 92 2.41 -7.50 -1.04
CA LEU A 92 1.26 -6.88 -1.72
C LEU A 92 0.95 -7.59 -3.05
N ARG A 93 1.96 -7.80 -3.91
CA ARG A 93 1.75 -8.47 -5.20
C ARG A 93 1.27 -9.92 -5.05
N ARG A 94 1.78 -10.67 -4.05
CA ARG A 94 1.30 -12.02 -3.77
C ARG A 94 -0.15 -12.02 -3.27
N ALA A 95 -0.48 -11.17 -2.30
CA ALA A 95 -1.84 -11.05 -1.77
C ALA A 95 -2.83 -10.61 -2.86
N ALA A 96 -2.44 -9.68 -3.73
CA ALA A 96 -3.26 -9.27 -4.86
C ALA A 96 -3.44 -10.36 -5.93
N ALA A 97 -2.44 -11.22 -6.14
CA ALA A 97 -2.58 -12.37 -7.04
C ALA A 97 -3.61 -13.38 -6.49
N VAL A 98 -3.58 -13.66 -5.18
CA VAL A 98 -4.60 -14.48 -4.52
C VAL A 98 -5.97 -13.82 -4.63
N PHE A 99 -6.06 -12.50 -4.44
CA PHE A 99 -7.31 -11.77 -4.61
C PHE A 99 -7.90 -11.96 -6.02
N ASN A 100 -7.07 -11.79 -7.05
CA ASN A 100 -7.50 -11.95 -8.43
C ASN A 100 -7.92 -13.40 -8.76
N ASP A 101 -7.30 -14.40 -8.14
CA ASP A 101 -7.75 -15.80 -8.25
C ASP A 101 -9.15 -15.99 -7.65
N ARG A 102 -9.41 -15.40 -6.48
CA ARG A 102 -10.69 -15.57 -5.75
C ARG A 102 -11.85 -14.75 -6.29
N TRP A 103 -11.58 -13.56 -6.80
CA TRP A 103 -12.59 -12.58 -7.20
C TRP A 103 -12.60 -12.29 -8.69
N GLY A 104 -11.63 -12.81 -9.44
CA GLY A 104 -11.45 -12.55 -10.86
C GLY A 104 -10.75 -11.23 -11.15
N ASN A 105 -10.81 -10.84 -12.42
CA ASN A 105 -10.12 -9.68 -12.96
C ASN A 105 -10.62 -8.35 -12.34
N PRO A 106 -9.80 -7.28 -12.41
CA PRO A 106 -10.23 -5.92 -12.08
C PRO A 106 -11.54 -5.56 -12.79
N ARG A 107 -12.34 -4.68 -12.16
CA ARG A 107 -13.74 -4.32 -12.48
C ARG A 107 -14.78 -5.20 -11.79
N LEU A 108 -14.53 -5.55 -10.54
CA LEU A 108 -15.50 -6.24 -9.69
C LEU A 108 -16.76 -5.37 -9.53
N GLU A 109 -17.95 -5.97 -9.69
CA GLU A 109 -19.20 -5.35 -9.27
C GLU A 109 -19.37 -5.56 -7.76
N MET A 110 -19.50 -4.47 -7.03
CA MET A 110 -19.38 -4.44 -5.58
C MET A 110 -20.66 -3.90 -4.96
N GLU A 111 -21.25 -4.68 -4.05
CA GLU A 111 -22.37 -4.21 -3.25
C GLU A 111 -22.00 -2.96 -2.44
N LYS A 112 -23.02 -2.15 -2.12
CA LYS A 112 -22.86 -0.98 -1.26
C LYS A 112 -22.26 -1.37 0.09
N LEU A 113 -21.40 -0.51 0.63
CA LEU A 113 -20.81 -0.66 1.96
C LEU A 113 -20.17 -2.05 2.20
N ARG A 114 -19.63 -2.71 1.16
CA ARG A 114 -19.08 -4.07 1.29
C ARG A 114 -17.59 -4.09 0.99
N CYS A 115 -16.86 -4.89 1.77
CA CYS A 115 -15.47 -5.23 1.53
C CYS A 115 -15.34 -6.64 0.98
N TYR A 116 -14.59 -6.79 -0.09
CA TYR A 116 -14.20 -8.06 -0.68
C TYR A 116 -12.77 -8.31 -0.29
N VAL A 117 -12.47 -9.49 0.25
CA VAL A 117 -11.17 -9.75 0.89
C VAL A 117 -10.66 -11.12 0.52
N SER A 118 -9.35 -11.19 0.29
CA SER A 118 -8.61 -12.44 0.32
C SER A 118 -7.50 -12.39 1.36
N ALA A 119 -7.31 -13.46 2.11
CA ALA A 119 -6.22 -13.60 3.06
C ALA A 119 -5.47 -14.91 2.83
N CYS A 120 -4.14 -14.86 2.83
CA CYS A 120 -3.26 -16.00 2.65
C CYS A 120 -1.89 -15.72 3.26
N ASP A 121 -1.25 -16.74 3.84
CA ASP A 121 0.10 -16.64 4.41
C ASP A 121 0.27 -15.43 5.36
N GLY A 122 -0.76 -15.18 6.16
CA GLY A 122 -0.79 -14.08 7.13
C GLY A 122 -0.89 -12.67 6.52
N HIS A 123 -1.16 -12.53 5.23
CA HIS A 123 -1.39 -11.23 4.57
C HIS A 123 -2.79 -11.18 3.98
N TYR A 124 -3.40 -10.00 3.94
CA TYR A 124 -4.66 -9.78 3.24
C TYR A 124 -4.54 -8.69 2.17
N PHE A 125 -5.39 -8.80 1.16
CA PHE A 125 -5.69 -7.74 0.22
C PHE A 125 -7.21 -7.58 0.12
N ALA A 126 -7.68 -6.34 0.11
CA ALA A 126 -9.10 -6.04 0.10
C ALA A 126 -9.45 -4.89 -0.85
N VAL A 127 -10.65 -4.95 -1.40
CA VAL A 127 -11.29 -3.88 -2.15
C VAL A 127 -12.65 -3.60 -1.51
N CYS A 128 -12.88 -2.35 -1.08
CA CYS A 128 -14.09 -1.95 -0.38
C CYS A 128 -14.84 -0.87 -1.14
N ASN A 129 -16.16 -1.04 -1.28
CA ASN A 129 -17.07 -0.02 -1.78
C ASN A 129 -17.69 0.66 -0.56
N GLU A 130 -17.24 1.87 -0.25
CA GLU A 130 -17.75 2.67 0.87
C GLU A 130 -18.94 3.55 0.49
N SER A 131 -19.46 3.41 -0.73
CA SER A 131 -20.65 4.15 -1.14
C SER A 131 -21.92 3.46 -0.67
N GLY A 132 -22.99 4.25 -0.51
CA GLY A 132 -24.33 3.74 -0.22
C GLY A 132 -25.03 3.06 -1.41
N VAL A 133 -24.34 2.87 -2.53
CA VAL A 133 -24.87 2.24 -3.76
C VAL A 133 -23.93 1.18 -4.29
N THR A 134 -24.42 0.26 -5.13
CA THR A 134 -23.55 -0.66 -5.86
C THR A 134 -22.62 0.12 -6.78
N LYS A 135 -21.35 -0.28 -6.83
CA LYS A 135 -20.34 0.31 -7.72
C LYS A 135 -19.55 -0.77 -8.43
N THR A 136 -19.14 -0.46 -9.64
CA THR A 136 -18.09 -1.22 -10.32
C THR A 136 -16.74 -0.60 -9.99
N GLU A 137 -15.77 -1.45 -9.67
CA GLU A 137 -14.39 -1.03 -9.54
C GLU A 137 -13.89 -0.24 -10.76
N VAL A 138 -13.22 0.87 -10.48
CA VAL A 138 -12.66 1.75 -11.52
C VAL A 138 -11.64 0.98 -12.34
N SER A 139 -11.70 1.14 -13.66
CA SER A 139 -10.80 0.46 -14.59
C SER A 139 -9.34 0.75 -14.21
N ASP A 140 -8.51 -0.30 -14.17
CA ASP A 140 -7.07 -0.27 -13.86
C ASP A 140 -6.66 0.20 -12.44
N ALA A 141 -7.60 0.69 -11.63
CA ALA A 141 -7.35 1.21 -10.30
C ALA A 141 -6.66 0.20 -9.35
N ARG A 142 -7.06 -1.08 -9.43
CA ARG A 142 -6.41 -2.17 -8.67
C ARG A 142 -4.94 -2.32 -9.05
N ASN A 143 -4.63 -2.24 -10.34
CA ASN A 143 -3.27 -2.39 -10.82
C ASN A 143 -2.41 -1.21 -10.38
N HIS A 144 -2.96 0.01 -10.39
CA HIS A 144 -2.28 1.17 -9.80
C HIS A 144 -1.94 0.95 -8.32
N ALA A 145 -2.93 0.52 -7.52
CA ALA A 145 -2.71 0.22 -6.10
C ALA A 145 -1.64 -0.87 -5.89
N VAL A 146 -1.70 -1.96 -6.66
CA VAL A 146 -0.73 -3.07 -6.60
C VAL A 146 0.67 -2.66 -7.06
N ASN A 147 0.78 -1.70 -7.99
CA ASN A 147 2.06 -1.22 -8.50
C ASN A 147 2.68 -0.12 -7.62
N ALA A 148 1.90 0.54 -6.77
CA ALA A 148 2.41 1.46 -5.76
C ALA A 148 3.03 0.68 -4.58
N ASP A 149 4.24 1.05 -4.17
CA ASP A 149 4.93 0.38 -3.06
C ASP A 149 4.45 0.93 -1.69
N PRO A 150 3.82 0.09 -0.83
CA PRO A 150 3.38 0.49 0.50
C PRO A 150 4.53 0.65 1.52
N GLY A 151 5.76 0.29 1.14
CA GLY A 151 6.84 0.10 2.12
C GLY A 151 6.52 -1.07 3.05
N ASN A 152 7.27 -1.18 4.15
CA ASN A 152 7.17 -2.35 5.04
C ASN A 152 6.11 -2.24 6.16
N CYS A 153 5.05 -1.45 6.00
CA CYS A 153 4.07 -1.19 7.07
C CYS A 153 3.13 -2.38 7.34
N LEU A 154 2.55 -2.46 8.56
CA LEU A 154 1.67 -3.56 8.94
C LEU A 154 0.27 -3.48 8.31
N GLY A 155 -0.20 -2.27 8.03
CA GLY A 155 -1.48 -2.03 7.37
C GLY A 155 -1.47 -0.74 6.56
N CYS A 156 -2.04 -0.79 5.37
CA CYS A 156 -2.07 0.32 4.43
C CYS A 156 -3.43 0.43 3.76
N ARG A 157 -3.79 1.66 3.41
CA ARG A 157 -4.97 2.01 2.65
C ARG A 157 -4.57 2.85 1.44
N TYR A 158 -5.08 2.50 0.27
CA TYR A 158 -4.89 3.24 -0.98
C TYR A 158 -6.22 3.83 -1.43
N LEU A 159 -6.18 5.12 -1.79
CA LEU A 159 -7.32 5.83 -2.34
C LEU A 159 -7.05 6.11 -3.82
N HIS A 160 -7.81 5.44 -4.68
CA HIS A 160 -7.81 5.75 -6.10
C HIS A 160 -8.91 6.77 -6.41
N PHE A 161 -8.53 8.05 -6.52
CA PHE A 161 -9.42 9.19 -6.78
C PHE A 161 -10.55 9.40 -5.74
N ARG A 162 -10.79 10.65 -5.34
CA ARG A 162 -11.68 10.99 -4.21
C ARG A 162 -13.13 10.52 -4.38
N GLU A 163 -13.67 10.57 -5.60
CA GLU A 163 -15.09 10.32 -5.84
C GLU A 163 -15.42 8.85 -6.16
N SER A 164 -14.41 7.97 -6.19
CA SER A 164 -14.66 6.56 -6.49
C SER A 164 -15.44 5.89 -5.36
N TYR A 165 -15.23 6.30 -4.10
CA TYR A 165 -15.65 5.57 -2.89
C TYR A 165 -15.12 4.12 -2.85
N ILE A 166 -14.13 3.80 -3.68
CA ILE A 166 -13.51 2.48 -3.75
C ILE A 166 -12.13 2.60 -3.15
N ARG A 167 -11.89 1.81 -2.11
CA ARG A 167 -10.62 1.79 -1.38
C ARG A 167 -9.99 0.43 -1.43
N TYR A 168 -8.66 0.44 -1.44
CA TYR A 168 -7.87 -0.78 -1.36
C TYR A 168 -7.17 -0.83 -0.03
N PHE A 169 -7.07 -2.03 0.54
CA PHE A 169 -6.35 -2.25 1.78
C PHE A 169 -5.40 -3.43 1.62
N PHE A 170 -4.27 -3.32 2.30
CA PHE A 170 -3.24 -4.35 2.35
C PHE A 170 -2.66 -4.37 3.75
N GLY A 171 -2.40 -5.56 4.30
CA GLY A 171 -1.76 -5.67 5.60
C GLY A 171 -1.51 -7.09 6.04
N VAL A 172 -1.04 -7.21 7.28
CA VAL A 172 -0.75 -8.48 7.95
C VAL A 172 -1.88 -8.82 8.93
N GLY A 173 -2.17 -10.11 9.05
CA GLY A 173 -3.14 -10.65 9.99
C GLY A 173 -4.58 -10.51 9.51
N GLU A 174 -5.47 -10.24 10.45
CA GLU A 174 -6.90 -10.13 10.20
C GLU A 174 -7.27 -8.68 9.84
N PRO A 175 -8.01 -8.46 8.75
CA PRO A 175 -8.48 -7.13 8.41
C PRO A 175 -9.44 -6.62 9.48
N ASN A 176 -9.13 -5.48 10.08
CA ASN A 176 -10.00 -4.81 11.05
C ASN A 176 -10.95 -3.83 10.35
N PHE A 177 -11.86 -4.36 9.54
CA PHE A 177 -12.97 -3.56 8.99
C PHE A 177 -14.12 -3.56 10.01
N ASP A 178 -14.72 -2.39 10.25
CA ASP A 178 -15.92 -2.31 11.07
C ASP A 178 -17.05 -3.12 10.41
N ALA A 179 -17.28 -4.34 10.89
CA ALA A 179 -18.23 -5.28 10.29
C ALA A 179 -19.67 -4.76 10.24
N ASN A 180 -20.02 -3.76 11.06
CA ASN A 180 -21.35 -3.14 11.04
C ASN A 180 -21.49 -2.13 9.90
N ASN A 181 -20.40 -1.43 9.54
CA ASN A 181 -20.38 -0.42 8.49
C ASN A 181 -19.84 -0.95 7.15
N HIS A 182 -19.02 -2.00 7.20
CA HIS A 182 -18.34 -2.61 6.07
C HIS A 182 -18.34 -4.14 6.23
N PRO A 183 -19.51 -4.81 6.10
CA PRO A 183 -19.55 -6.26 6.03
C PRO A 183 -18.53 -6.79 5.02
N MET A 184 -17.83 -7.83 5.45
CA MET A 184 -16.75 -8.45 4.69
C MET A 184 -17.23 -9.73 4.03
N GLU A 185 -17.05 -9.84 2.72
CA GLU A 185 -17.05 -11.12 2.02
C GLU A 185 -15.61 -11.61 1.86
N ARG A 186 -15.26 -12.68 2.57
CA ARG A 186 -13.89 -13.20 2.66
C ARG A 186 -13.75 -14.52 1.91
N ARG A 187 -12.64 -14.66 1.19
CA ARG A 187 -12.20 -15.90 0.55
C ARG A 187 -10.72 -16.14 0.82
N ASP A 188 -10.41 -17.13 1.63
CA ASP A 188 -9.02 -17.50 1.93
C ASP A 188 -8.38 -18.25 0.76
N CYS A 189 -7.04 -18.32 0.75
CA CYS A 189 -6.37 -19.40 0.04
C CYS A 189 -6.68 -20.74 0.74
#